data_AF-Q24E22-F1
#
_entry.id   AF-Q24E22-F1
#
_cell.length_a   1.000
_cell.length_b   1.000
_cell.length_c   1.000
_cell.angle_alpha   90.00
_cell.angle_beta   90.00
_cell.angle_gamma   90.00
#
_symmetry.space_group_name_H-M   'P 1'
#
loop_
_entity.id
_entity.type
_entity.pdbx_description
1 polymer ?
#
loop_
_entity_poly.entity_id
_entity_poly.type
_entity_poly.pdbx_seq_one_letter_code
_entity_poly.pdbx_strand_id
1 'polypeptide(L)'
;MKKSNPASKVTSPQGQQKQGSQSWMTESQVKTIVQNCNSQLKQIETQTDALRQQLAQQDKSIQTITQNITKINLDYENTKVDAAHAESLYNILKKYNEEINLIQQAYYFEGNNQTLQCPKLNSIDFMIKEIEKSKTTENNKKQILNFLNKLRQKTIDNLISEAKMQQIEKVYSKYTQEFEIMKKVLSTTTFCTNCKELFLPEQNHETACFYHPGKLKYFSCRTCGADDYYTCCLKCSRCCIGCANSAHIA
;
A
#
# COMPACT_ATOMS: atom_id res chain seq x y z
N MET A 1 3.49 -31.57 -29.10
CA MET A 1 4.04 -32.49 -30.12
C MET A 1 3.10 -33.68 -30.28
N LYS A 2 2.30 -33.69 -31.35
CA LYS A 2 1.33 -34.75 -31.65
C LYS A 2 2.04 -35.88 -32.41
N LYS A 3 2.08 -37.09 -31.84
CA LYS A 3 2.50 -38.29 -32.58
C LYS A 3 1.26 -38.95 -33.19
N SER A 4 1.21 -38.90 -34.52
CA SER A 4 0.30 -39.63 -35.39
C SER A 4 0.58 -41.13 -35.31
N ASN A 5 -0.47 -41.94 -35.16
CA ASN A 5 -0.40 -43.40 -35.21
C ASN A 5 -0.73 -43.87 -36.64
N PRO A 6 0.02 -44.82 -37.24
CA PRO A 6 -0.25 -45.28 -38.59
C PRO A 6 -1.38 -46.30 -38.62
N ALA A 7 -2.32 -46.09 -39.53
CA ALA A 7 -3.39 -47.02 -39.86
C ALA A 7 -2.80 -48.32 -40.42
N SER A 8 -3.03 -49.43 -39.72
CA SER A 8 -2.65 -50.77 -40.19
C SER A 8 -3.81 -51.41 -40.94
N LYS A 9 -3.56 -51.75 -42.21
CA LYS A 9 -4.47 -52.48 -43.10
C LYS A 9 -4.88 -53.82 -42.48
N VAL A 10 -6.19 -54.03 -42.34
CA VAL A 10 -6.79 -55.32 -42.02
C VAL A 10 -6.91 -56.12 -43.31
N THR A 11 -6.01 -57.09 -43.52
CA THR A 11 -6.14 -58.13 -44.53
C THR A 11 -6.92 -59.31 -43.97
N SER A 12 -8.08 -59.59 -44.54
CA SER A 12 -8.91 -60.76 -44.24
C SER A 12 -8.23 -62.06 -44.73
N PRO A 13 -8.02 -63.08 -43.88
CA PRO A 13 -7.63 -64.41 -44.34
C PRO A 13 -8.87 -65.24 -44.68
N GLN A 14 -8.82 -65.85 -45.86
CA GLN A 14 -9.78 -66.82 -46.37
C GLN A 14 -9.93 -68.02 -45.44
N GLY A 15 -11.19 -68.46 -45.28
CA GLY A 15 -11.57 -69.58 -44.45
C GLY A 15 -10.99 -70.91 -44.94
N GLN A 16 -10.12 -71.49 -44.12
CA GLN A 16 -9.85 -72.92 -44.13
C GLN A 16 -10.57 -73.55 -42.94
N GLN A 17 -11.54 -74.42 -43.24
CA GLN A 17 -12.20 -75.30 -42.26
C GLN A 17 -11.16 -76.26 -41.68
N LYS A 18 -10.58 -75.89 -40.52
CA LYS A 18 -9.80 -76.82 -39.70
C LYS A 18 -10.75 -77.65 -38.85
N GLN A 19 -10.70 -78.96 -39.08
CA GLN A 19 -11.31 -79.97 -38.21
C GLN A 19 -10.88 -79.72 -36.77
N GLY A 20 -11.85 -79.56 -35.89
CA GLY A 20 -11.65 -79.31 -34.46
C GLY A 20 -11.03 -80.53 -33.79
N SER A 21 -9.70 -80.55 -33.72
CA SER A 21 -9.02 -81.33 -32.68
C SER A 21 -9.39 -80.68 -31.35
N GLN A 22 -10.19 -81.37 -30.54
CA GLN A 22 -10.39 -80.97 -29.15
C GLN A 22 -9.06 -81.18 -28.43
N SER A 23 -8.22 -80.15 -28.45
CA SER A 23 -6.97 -80.09 -27.69
C SER A 23 -7.33 -79.85 -26.21
N TRP A 24 -7.59 -80.93 -25.49
CA TRP A 24 -7.78 -80.89 -24.06
C TRP A 24 -6.44 -80.59 -23.39
N MET A 25 -6.35 -79.48 -22.65
CA MET A 25 -5.19 -79.17 -21.82
C MET A 25 -5.05 -80.21 -20.71
N THR A 26 -3.81 -80.61 -20.41
CA THR A 26 -3.54 -81.47 -19.26
C THR A 26 -3.64 -80.68 -17.96
N GLU A 27 -3.93 -81.35 -16.84
CA GLU A 27 -4.01 -80.73 -15.52
C GLU A 27 -2.72 -79.98 -15.13
N SER A 28 -1.57 -80.49 -15.56
CA SER A 28 -0.26 -79.85 -15.33
C SER A 28 -0.13 -78.52 -16.08
N GLN A 29 -0.63 -78.45 -17.32
CA GLN A 29 -0.66 -77.19 -18.09
C GLN A 29 -1.59 -76.18 -17.43
N VAL A 30 -2.78 -76.61 -16.95
CA VAL A 30 -3.70 -75.75 -16.21
C VAL A 30 -3.04 -75.21 -14.94
N LYS A 31 -2.39 -76.07 -14.15
CA LYS A 31 -1.65 -75.68 -12.92
C LYS A 31 -0.56 -74.63 -13.22
N THR A 32 0.19 -74.82 -14.29
CA THR A 32 1.25 -73.88 -14.70
C THR A 32 0.68 -72.52 -15.08
N ILE A 33 -0.42 -72.49 -15.83
CA ILE A 33 -1.10 -71.23 -16.19
C ILE A 33 -1.61 -70.53 -14.93
N VAL A 34 -2.28 -71.25 -14.02
CA VAL A 34 -2.78 -70.68 -12.77
C VAL A 34 -1.66 -70.09 -11.92
N GLN A 35 -0.53 -70.80 -11.79
CA GLN A 35 0.65 -70.30 -11.08
C GLN A 35 1.23 -69.03 -11.71
N ASN A 36 1.34 -68.99 -13.04
CA ASN A 36 1.83 -67.81 -13.75
C ASN A 36 0.87 -66.62 -13.60
N CYS A 37 -0.44 -66.83 -13.78
CA CYS A 37 -1.45 -65.80 -13.55
C CYS A 37 -1.40 -65.25 -12.13
N ASN A 38 -1.28 -66.12 -11.11
CA ASN A 38 -1.18 -65.68 -9.72
C ASN A 38 0.11 -64.89 -9.46
N SER A 39 1.23 -65.27 -10.06
CA SER A 39 2.48 -64.51 -9.95
C SER A 39 2.36 -63.13 -10.61
N GLN A 40 1.74 -63.06 -11.79
CA GLN A 40 1.50 -61.79 -12.48
C GLN A 40 0.53 -60.89 -11.71
N LEU A 41 -0.55 -61.45 -11.15
CA LEU A 41 -1.48 -60.72 -10.29
C LEU A 41 -0.76 -60.10 -9.09
N LYS A 42 0.06 -60.89 -8.39
CA LYS A 42 0.85 -60.40 -7.24
C LYS A 42 1.83 -59.29 -7.64
N GLN A 43 2.44 -59.39 -8.81
CA GLN A 43 3.32 -58.36 -9.35
C GLN A 43 2.54 -57.06 -9.64
N ILE A 44 1.36 -57.16 -10.25
CA ILE A 44 0.48 -56.01 -10.54
C ILE A 44 0.00 -55.37 -9.25
N GLU A 45 -0.38 -56.14 -8.23
CA GLU A 45 -0.76 -55.64 -6.91
C GLU A 45 0.38 -54.82 -6.28
N THR A 46 1.59 -55.39 -6.27
CA THR A 46 2.78 -54.71 -5.71
C THR A 46 3.10 -53.42 -6.46
N GLN A 47 3.01 -53.42 -7.80
CA GLN A 47 3.22 -52.22 -8.62
C GLN A 47 2.14 -51.16 -8.37
N THR A 48 0.89 -51.60 -8.20
CA THR A 48 -0.25 -50.70 -7.91
C THR A 48 -0.06 -50.02 -6.56
N ASP A 49 0.35 -50.75 -5.54
CA ASP A 49 0.61 -50.19 -4.21
C ASP A 49 1.81 -49.23 -4.20
N ALA A 50 2.88 -49.56 -4.94
CA ALA A 50 4.01 -48.66 -5.09
C ALA A 50 3.62 -47.34 -5.78
N LEU A 51 2.82 -47.41 -6.85
CA LEU A 51 2.30 -46.22 -7.53
C LEU A 51 1.36 -45.40 -6.64
N ARG A 52 0.52 -46.06 -5.83
CA ARG A 52 -0.34 -45.37 -4.84
C ARG A 52 0.48 -44.62 -3.80
N GLN A 53 1.56 -45.22 -3.31
CA GLN A 53 2.46 -44.56 -2.36
C GLN A 53 3.17 -43.35 -3.00
N GLN A 54 3.63 -43.48 -4.25
CA GLN A 54 4.23 -42.37 -4.99
C GLN A 54 3.25 -41.22 -5.21
N LEU A 55 2.01 -41.52 -5.62
CA LEU A 55 0.95 -40.52 -5.77
C LEU A 55 0.66 -39.81 -4.45
N ALA A 56 0.51 -40.54 -3.35
CA ALA A 56 0.29 -39.96 -2.03
C ALA A 56 1.47 -39.06 -1.58
N GLN A 57 2.70 -39.42 -1.93
CA GLN A 57 3.88 -38.60 -1.66
C GLN A 57 3.90 -37.32 -2.51
N GLN A 58 3.56 -37.42 -3.79
CA GLN A 58 3.45 -36.25 -4.68
C GLN A 58 2.34 -35.31 -4.23
N ASP A 59 1.18 -35.82 -3.82
CA ASP A 59 0.08 -35.02 -3.30
C ASP A 59 0.49 -34.21 -2.06
N LYS A 60 1.22 -34.84 -1.13
CA LYS A 60 1.78 -34.13 0.03
C LYS A 60 2.75 -33.02 -0.39
N SER A 61 3.63 -33.31 -1.36
CA SER A 61 4.55 -32.29 -1.88
C SER A 61 3.82 -31.12 -2.53
N ILE A 62 2.78 -31.40 -3.33
CA ILE A 62 1.95 -30.38 -3.98
C ILE A 62 1.24 -29.52 -2.92
N GLN A 63 0.70 -30.14 -1.86
CA GLN A 63 0.07 -29.41 -0.75
C GLN A 63 1.08 -28.47 -0.07
N THR A 64 2.29 -28.92 0.23
CA THR A 64 3.33 -28.08 0.84
C THR A 64 3.75 -26.92 -0.07
N ILE A 65 3.97 -27.19 -1.36
CA ILE A 65 4.31 -26.13 -2.32
C ILE A 65 3.17 -25.11 -2.43
N THR A 66 1.92 -25.57 -2.45
CA THR A 66 0.74 -24.69 -2.52
C THR A 66 0.65 -23.79 -1.29
N GLN A 67 0.87 -24.34 -0.08
CA GLN A 67 0.91 -23.55 1.16
C GLN A 67 2.03 -22.49 1.11
N ASN A 68 3.22 -22.85 0.63
CA ASN A 68 4.33 -21.91 0.49
C ASN A 68 4.03 -20.79 -0.51
N ILE A 69 3.41 -21.09 -1.65
CA ILE A 69 2.99 -20.09 -2.64
C ILE A 69 1.95 -19.14 -2.04
N THR A 70 0.96 -19.66 -1.31
CA THR A 70 -0.05 -18.84 -0.62
C THR A 70 0.61 -17.88 0.38
N LYS A 71 1.59 -18.37 1.16
CA LYS A 71 2.35 -17.53 2.08
C LYS A 71 3.15 -16.44 1.37
N ILE A 72 3.85 -16.77 0.28
CA ILE A 72 4.63 -15.80 -0.50
C ILE A 72 3.72 -14.71 -1.10
N ASN A 73 2.55 -15.08 -1.63
CA ASN A 73 1.59 -14.12 -2.18
C ASN A 73 1.00 -13.20 -1.10
N LEU A 74 0.76 -13.75 0.09
CA LEU A 74 0.35 -12.98 1.25
C LEU A 74 1.41 -11.93 1.63
N ASP A 75 2.66 -12.35 1.73
CA ASP A 75 3.78 -11.45 2.06
C ASP A 75 3.96 -10.37 0.98
N TYR A 76 3.80 -10.74 -0.30
CA TYR A 76 3.86 -9.79 -1.42
C TYR A 76 2.77 -8.70 -1.33
N GLU A 77 1.50 -9.07 -1.11
CA GLU A 77 0.43 -8.08 -0.97
C GLU A 77 0.64 -7.14 0.23
N ASN A 78 1.17 -7.66 1.35
CA ASN A 78 1.53 -6.81 2.50
C ASN A 78 2.61 -5.79 2.10
N THR A 79 3.69 -6.22 1.45
CA THR A 79 4.76 -5.31 1.01
C THR A 79 4.28 -4.26 -0.01
N LYS A 80 3.28 -4.58 -0.82
CA LYS A 80 2.66 -3.65 -1.77
C LYS A 80 1.87 -2.55 -1.06
N VAL A 81 1.14 -2.89 0.00
CA VAL A 81 0.45 -1.92 0.86
C VAL A 81 1.46 -1.00 1.55
N ASP A 82 2.55 -1.57 2.08
CA ASP A 82 3.63 -0.79 2.70
C ASP A 82 4.28 0.18 1.72
N ALA A 83 4.51 -0.25 0.46
CA ALA A 83 5.05 0.62 -0.59
C ALA A 83 4.10 1.78 -0.93
N ALA A 84 2.79 1.53 -1.03
CA ALA A 84 1.80 2.57 -1.27
C ALA A 84 1.73 3.57 -0.09
N HIS A 85 1.84 3.08 1.15
CA HIS A 85 1.90 3.94 2.33
C HIS A 85 3.18 4.81 2.34
N ALA A 86 4.33 4.21 2.01
CA ALA A 86 5.59 4.94 1.90
C ALA A 86 5.54 6.04 0.81
N GLU A 87 4.93 5.77 -0.34
CA GLU A 87 4.71 6.75 -1.40
C GLU A 87 3.80 7.91 -0.95
N SER A 88 2.73 7.60 -0.21
CA SER A 88 1.86 8.61 0.40
C SER A 88 2.62 9.52 1.37
N LEU A 89 3.42 8.94 2.27
CA LEU A 89 4.26 9.70 3.20
C LEU A 89 5.30 10.56 2.47
N TYR A 90 5.92 10.04 1.41
CA TYR A 90 6.87 10.79 0.60
C TYR A 90 6.22 12.03 -0.03
N ASN A 91 5.00 11.89 -0.57
CA ASN A 91 4.27 13.02 -1.16
C ASN A 91 3.89 14.08 -0.10
N ILE A 92 3.53 13.66 1.11
CA ILE A 92 3.28 14.58 2.24
C ILE A 92 4.55 15.34 2.61
N LEU A 93 5.68 14.63 2.76
CA LEU A 93 6.98 15.26 3.07
C LEU A 93 7.43 16.22 1.97
N LYS A 94 7.22 15.87 0.71
CA LYS A 94 7.51 16.73 -0.44
C LYS A 94 6.71 18.03 -0.36
N LYS A 95 5.40 17.96 -0.07
CA LYS A 95 4.54 19.14 0.11
C LYS A 95 5.04 20.03 1.26
N TYR A 96 5.38 19.46 2.41
CA TYR A 96 5.94 20.24 3.53
C TYR A 96 7.29 20.88 3.17
N ASN A 97 8.14 20.19 2.41
CA ASN A 97 9.41 20.74 1.96
C ASN A 97 9.22 21.91 0.97
N GLU A 98 8.22 21.83 0.08
CA GLU A 98 7.84 22.94 -0.79
C GLU A 98 7.33 24.15 0.02
N GLU A 99 6.51 23.92 1.06
CA GLU A 99 6.06 24.98 1.97
C GLU A 99 7.21 25.62 2.75
N ILE A 100 8.16 24.82 3.26
CA ILE A 100 9.37 25.32 3.92
C ILE A 100 10.22 26.16 2.96
N ASN A 101 10.37 25.71 1.71
CA ASN A 101 11.10 26.47 0.69
C ASN A 101 10.44 27.82 0.39
N LEU A 102 9.10 27.89 0.35
CA LEU A 102 8.39 29.16 0.18
C LEU A 102 8.60 30.10 1.37
N ILE A 103 8.61 29.57 2.59
CA ILE A 103 8.91 30.35 3.81
C ILE A 103 10.35 30.85 3.78
N GLN A 104 11.31 30.00 3.40
CA GLN A 104 12.71 30.39 3.26
C GLN A 104 12.89 31.46 2.17
N GLN A 105 12.26 31.29 1.01
CA GLN A 105 12.27 32.30 -0.05
C GLN A 105 11.67 33.62 0.43
N ALA A 106 10.56 33.61 1.15
CA ALA A 106 10.01 34.82 1.77
C ALA A 106 11.01 35.46 2.74
N TYR A 107 11.76 34.65 3.49
CA TYR A 107 12.82 35.13 4.39
C TYR A 107 14.03 35.71 3.66
N TYR A 108 14.39 35.18 2.48
CA TYR A 108 15.53 35.63 1.67
C TYR A 108 15.19 36.77 0.69
N PHE A 109 13.93 36.89 0.23
CA PHE A 109 13.50 37.92 -0.72
C PHE A 109 13.49 39.33 -0.11
N GLU A 110 13.51 39.45 1.22
CA GLU A 110 13.66 40.73 1.93
C GLU A 110 15.07 41.33 1.86
N GLY A 111 16.04 40.66 1.21
CA GLY A 111 17.35 41.24 0.88
C GLY A 111 17.34 42.20 -0.32
N ASN A 112 16.26 42.23 -1.10
CA ASN A 112 16.13 43.10 -2.28
C ASN A 112 15.19 44.27 -2.01
N ASN A 113 15.73 45.36 -1.47
CA ASN A 113 15.37 46.77 -1.70
C ASN A 113 13.92 47.09 -2.07
N GLN A 114 12.91 46.51 -1.41
CA GLN A 114 11.67 47.25 -1.23
C GLN A 114 12.05 48.39 -0.29
N THR A 115 12.12 49.59 -0.85
CA THR A 115 12.21 50.83 -0.08
C THR A 115 11.07 50.81 0.92
N LEU A 116 11.37 50.34 2.13
CA LEU A 116 10.54 50.48 3.32
C LEU A 116 10.34 51.98 3.49
N GLN A 117 9.25 52.51 2.93
CA GLN A 117 8.83 53.87 3.17
C GLN A 117 8.36 53.96 4.61
N CYS A 118 9.32 54.06 5.53
CA CYS A 118 9.08 54.34 6.92
C CYS A 118 9.31 55.84 7.16
N PRO A 119 8.31 56.58 7.68
CA PRO A 119 8.47 58.00 8.00
C PRO A 119 9.68 58.30 8.90
N LYS A 120 10.02 57.37 9.81
CA LYS A 120 11.19 57.49 10.70
C LYS A 120 12.52 57.38 9.93
N LEU A 121 12.62 56.49 8.95
CA LEU A 121 13.80 56.39 8.07
C LEU A 121 13.94 57.63 7.19
N ASN A 122 12.84 58.12 6.62
CA ASN A 122 12.85 59.34 5.81
C ASN A 122 13.36 60.55 6.61
N SER A 123 13.01 60.65 7.89
CA SER A 123 13.51 61.71 8.79
C SER A 123 15.02 61.58 9.07
N ILE A 124 15.52 60.35 9.28
CA ILE A 124 16.96 60.12 9.49
C ILE A 124 17.76 60.41 8.22
N ASP A 125 17.27 59.98 7.05
CA ASP A 125 17.91 60.25 5.76
C ASP A 125 17.93 61.75 5.45
N PHE A 126 16.88 62.49 5.83
CA PHE A 126 16.87 63.95 5.75
C PHE A 126 17.93 64.58 6.66
N MET A 127 18.03 64.16 7.92
CA MET A 127 19.05 64.66 8.85
C MET A 127 20.47 64.39 8.36
N ILE A 128 20.73 63.21 7.79
CA ILE A 128 22.02 62.86 7.18
C ILE A 128 22.36 63.86 6.06
N LYS A 129 21.44 64.09 5.13
CA LYS A 129 21.63 65.04 4.01
C LYS A 129 21.88 66.48 4.47
N GLU A 130 21.22 66.91 5.53
CA GLU A 130 21.41 68.28 6.07
C GLU A 130 22.76 68.42 6.80
N ILE A 131 23.19 67.41 7.55
CA ILE A 131 24.53 67.38 8.15
C ILE A 131 25.62 67.38 7.07
N GLU A 132 25.42 66.65 5.97
CA GLU A 132 26.33 66.60 4.83
C GLU A 132 26.57 67.98 4.19
N LYS A 133 25.56 68.84 4.18
CA LYS A 133 25.64 70.21 3.64
C LYS A 133 26.12 71.26 4.65
N SER A 134 26.17 70.91 5.93
CA SER A 134 26.51 71.87 6.99
C SER A 134 28.00 72.28 6.99
N LYS A 135 28.30 73.49 7.46
CA LYS A 135 29.68 74.03 7.59
C LYS A 135 30.38 73.62 8.90
N THR A 136 29.97 72.53 9.54
CA THR A 136 30.60 72.07 10.79
C THR A 136 32.02 71.54 10.54
N THR A 137 32.83 71.46 11.59
CA THR A 137 34.16 70.85 11.49
C THR A 137 34.06 69.39 11.06
N GLU A 138 34.98 68.95 10.22
CA GLU A 138 34.93 67.62 9.60
C GLU A 138 34.87 66.48 10.62
N ASN A 139 35.55 66.64 11.76
CA ASN A 139 35.50 65.66 12.84
C ASN A 139 34.11 65.56 13.49
N ASN A 140 33.46 66.68 13.76
CA ASN A 140 32.11 66.71 14.34
C ASN A 140 31.09 66.14 13.35
N LYS A 141 31.21 66.50 12.07
CA LYS A 141 30.39 65.97 10.98
C LYS A 141 30.49 64.44 10.92
N LYS A 142 31.70 63.88 10.95
CA LYS A 142 31.93 62.43 10.94
C LYS A 142 31.33 61.73 12.16
N GLN A 143 31.44 62.31 13.35
CA GLN A 143 30.83 61.76 14.57
C GLN A 143 29.29 61.73 14.48
N ILE A 144 28.68 62.82 14.03
CA ILE A 144 27.23 62.93 13.88
C ILE A 144 26.73 61.96 12.80
N LEU A 145 27.39 61.88 11.64
CA LEU A 145 27.04 60.94 10.58
C LEU A 145 27.15 59.48 11.04
N ASN A 146 28.21 59.13 11.78
CA ASN A 146 28.33 57.79 12.36
C ASN A 146 27.19 57.47 13.33
N PHE A 147 26.79 58.44 14.15
CA PHE A 147 25.67 58.28 15.07
C PHE A 147 24.34 58.10 14.30
N LEU A 148 24.07 58.96 13.32
CA LEU A 148 22.87 58.89 12.49
C LEU A 148 22.80 57.59 11.68
N ASN A 149 23.91 57.11 11.14
CA ASN A 149 23.99 55.83 10.45
C ASN A 149 23.73 54.64 11.39
N LYS A 150 24.25 54.68 12.63
CA LYS A 150 23.92 53.66 13.65
C LYS A 150 22.43 53.68 14.02
N LEU A 151 21.85 54.86 14.18
CA LEU A 151 20.41 55.04 14.42
C LEU A 151 19.56 54.52 13.26
N ARG A 152 19.98 54.81 12.02
CA ARG A 152 19.35 54.35 10.78
C ARG A 152 19.35 52.83 10.74
N GLN A 153 20.50 52.21 10.95
CA GLN A 153 20.63 50.74 10.95
C GLN A 153 19.75 50.11 12.04
N LYS A 154 19.81 50.63 13.27
CA LYS A 154 18.96 50.13 14.37
C LYS A 154 17.46 50.25 14.05
N THR A 155 17.05 51.32 13.36
CA THR A 155 15.67 51.51 12.92
C THR A 155 15.27 50.48 11.85
N ILE A 156 16.15 50.21 10.90
CA ILE A 156 15.95 49.15 9.89
C ILE A 156 15.82 47.79 10.58
N ASP A 157 16.73 47.45 11.48
CA ASP A 157 16.74 46.16 12.18
C ASP A 157 15.44 45.95 12.98
N ASN A 158 14.95 47.00 13.65
CA ASN A 158 13.68 46.96 14.36
C ASN A 158 12.49 46.73 13.43
N LEU A 159 12.44 47.43 12.29
CA LEU A 159 11.36 47.27 11.31
C LEU A 159 11.36 45.87 10.70
N ILE A 160 12.53 45.31 10.40
CA ILE A 160 12.68 43.94 9.93
C ILE A 160 12.17 42.97 11.01
N SER A 161 12.55 43.18 12.27
CA SER A 161 12.09 42.34 13.38
C SER A 161 10.58 42.39 13.57
N GLU A 162 9.96 43.57 13.43
CA GLU A 162 8.53 43.76 13.56
C GLU A 162 7.76 43.12 12.40
N ALA A 163 8.24 43.29 11.16
CA ALA A 163 7.69 42.63 9.98
C ALA A 163 7.75 41.10 10.12
N LYS A 164 8.89 40.57 10.57
CA LYS A 164 9.06 39.13 10.84
C LYS A 164 8.09 38.62 11.90
N MET A 165 7.89 39.35 12.99
CA MET A 165 6.89 38.99 14.00
C MET A 165 5.48 38.95 13.41
N GLN A 166 5.06 39.97 12.67
CA GLN A 166 3.71 40.01 12.07
C GLN A 166 3.48 38.85 11.10
N GLN A 167 4.52 38.45 10.36
CA GLN A 167 4.42 37.31 9.46
C GLN A 167 4.32 35.98 10.24
N ILE A 168 5.10 35.82 11.31
CA ILE A 168 5.01 34.66 12.21
C ILE A 168 3.60 34.58 12.81
N GLU A 169 3.04 35.69 13.29
CA GLU A 169 1.67 35.74 13.83
C GLU A 169 0.62 35.31 12.80
N LYS A 170 0.74 35.75 11.54
CA LYS A 170 -0.16 35.33 10.46
C LYS A 170 -0.09 33.82 10.21
N VAL A 171 1.12 33.27 10.13
CA VAL A 171 1.33 31.83 9.91
C VAL A 171 0.81 31.02 11.10
N TYR A 172 1.12 31.44 12.32
CA TYR A 172 0.67 30.80 13.56
C TYR A 172 -0.86 30.82 13.70
N SER A 173 -1.50 31.93 13.37
CA SER A 173 -2.96 32.07 13.35
C SER A 173 -3.60 31.07 12.38
N LYS A 174 -3.05 30.94 11.16
CA LYS A 174 -3.53 29.96 10.17
C LYS A 174 -3.43 28.52 10.69
N TYR A 175 -2.27 28.12 11.22
CA TYR A 175 -2.09 26.77 11.77
C TYR A 175 -3.01 26.49 12.96
N THR A 176 -3.23 27.48 13.83
CA THR A 176 -4.13 27.34 14.97
C THR A 176 -5.57 27.11 14.50
N GLN A 177 -6.02 27.81 13.45
CA GLN A 177 -7.34 27.58 12.85
C GLN A 177 -7.46 26.18 12.24
N GLU A 178 -6.47 25.74 11.47
CA GLU A 178 -6.46 24.39 10.89
C GLU A 178 -6.45 23.30 11.97
N PHE A 179 -5.71 23.51 13.04
CA PHE A 179 -5.66 22.59 14.18
C PHE A 179 -7.01 22.50 14.90
N GLU A 180 -7.68 23.62 15.16
CA GLU A 180 -9.01 23.61 15.77
C GLU A 180 -10.07 22.96 14.87
N ILE A 181 -9.99 23.14 13.55
CA ILE A 181 -10.84 22.41 12.59
C ILE A 181 -10.59 20.91 12.69
N MET A 182 -9.32 20.47 12.69
CA MET A 182 -8.96 19.05 12.79
C MET A 182 -9.41 18.44 14.11
N LYS A 183 -9.23 19.15 15.22
CA LYS A 183 -9.68 18.76 16.55
C LYS A 183 -11.20 18.62 16.61
N LYS A 184 -11.94 19.54 15.98
CA LYS A 184 -13.40 19.47 15.88
C LYS A 184 -13.82 18.20 15.12
N VAL A 185 -13.21 17.91 13.98
CA VAL A 185 -13.47 16.69 13.19
C VAL A 185 -13.21 15.44 14.04
N LEU A 186 -12.09 15.37 14.75
CA LEU A 186 -11.78 14.23 15.63
C LEU A 186 -12.78 14.07 16.77
N SER A 187 -13.24 15.19 17.35
CA SER A 187 -14.24 15.15 18.44
C SER A 187 -15.63 14.72 18.00
N THR A 188 -15.97 14.88 16.70
CA THR A 188 -17.27 14.50 16.15
C THR A 188 -17.26 13.14 15.46
N THR A 189 -16.09 12.54 15.22
CA THR A 189 -16.02 11.16 14.72
C THR A 189 -16.44 10.15 15.79
N THR A 190 -17.26 9.19 15.40
CA THR A 190 -17.72 8.06 16.23
C THR A 190 -17.21 6.74 15.66
N PHE A 191 -16.99 5.74 16.52
CA PHE A 191 -16.51 4.42 16.10
C PHE A 191 -17.68 3.52 15.74
N CYS A 192 -17.68 2.92 14.54
CA CYS A 192 -18.76 2.03 14.12
C CYS A 192 -18.61 0.62 14.71
N THR A 193 -19.66 0.13 15.37
CA THR A 193 -19.71 -1.24 15.93
C THR A 193 -19.72 -2.33 14.86
N ASN A 194 -20.19 -2.04 13.65
CA ASN A 194 -20.27 -2.99 12.54
C ASN A 194 -18.95 -3.12 11.77
N CYS A 195 -18.51 -2.04 11.11
CA CYS A 195 -17.29 -2.08 10.28
C CYS A 195 -15.99 -1.82 11.06
N LYS A 196 -16.06 -1.36 12.32
CA LYS A 196 -14.91 -1.00 13.15
C LYS A 196 -14.09 0.19 12.63
N GLU A 197 -14.71 1.06 11.82
CA GLU A 197 -14.10 2.29 11.31
C GLU A 197 -14.69 3.53 11.99
N LEU A 198 -13.91 4.62 12.04
CA LEU A 198 -14.39 5.93 12.48
C LEU A 198 -15.20 6.57 11.37
N PHE A 199 -16.33 7.17 11.73
CA PHE A 199 -17.21 7.87 10.79
C PHE A 199 -17.72 9.18 11.38
N LEU A 200 -18.12 10.12 10.51
CA LEU A 200 -18.78 11.36 10.90
C LEU A 200 -20.30 11.15 10.85
N PRO A 201 -21.06 11.35 11.96
CA PRO A 201 -22.51 11.19 11.97
C PRO A 201 -23.24 12.02 10.91
N GLU A 202 -22.73 13.22 10.58
CA GLU A 202 -23.29 14.10 9.55
C GLU A 202 -23.17 13.52 8.12
N GLN A 203 -22.20 12.64 7.89
CA GLN A 203 -21.99 11.96 6.61
C GLN A 203 -22.57 10.55 6.59
N ASN A 204 -23.24 10.13 7.67
CA ASN A 204 -23.80 8.79 7.80
C ASN A 204 -25.11 8.67 7.04
N HIS A 205 -25.11 7.92 5.93
CA HIS A 205 -26.30 7.58 5.16
C HIS A 205 -26.53 6.06 5.15
N GLU A 206 -27.71 5.61 4.70
CA GLU A 206 -28.17 4.21 4.77
C GLU A 206 -27.25 3.16 4.11
N THR A 207 -26.26 3.59 3.32
CA THR A 207 -25.33 2.73 2.58
C THR A 207 -23.86 3.05 2.87
N ALA A 208 -23.57 3.87 3.88
CA ALA A 208 -22.22 4.35 4.18
C ALA A 208 -21.31 3.25 4.77
N CYS A 209 -21.87 2.36 5.59
CA CYS A 209 -21.13 1.32 6.29
C CYS A 209 -21.19 -0.01 5.52
N PHE A 210 -20.06 -0.48 5.00
CA PHE A 210 -19.92 -1.83 4.46
C PHE A 210 -19.36 -2.76 5.53
N TYR A 211 -20.05 -3.87 5.81
CA TYR A 211 -19.62 -4.81 6.85
C TYR A 211 -20.07 -6.25 6.57
N HIS A 212 -19.58 -7.18 7.38
CA HIS A 212 -19.96 -8.59 7.35
C HIS A 212 -20.78 -8.93 8.60
N PRO A 213 -22.10 -9.22 8.50
CA PRO A 213 -22.91 -9.68 9.64
C PRO A 213 -22.57 -11.11 10.07
N GLY A 214 -21.81 -11.86 9.27
CA GLY A 214 -21.36 -13.22 9.58
C GLY A 214 -20.14 -13.24 10.50
N LYS A 215 -19.85 -14.39 11.11
CA LYS A 215 -18.65 -14.58 11.93
C LYS A 215 -17.44 -14.85 11.03
N LEU A 216 -16.26 -14.38 11.44
CA LEU A 216 -15.00 -14.78 10.81
C LEU A 216 -14.68 -16.23 11.20
N LYS A 217 -14.38 -17.07 10.20
CA LYS A 217 -13.92 -18.45 10.38
C LYS A 217 -12.60 -18.65 9.66
N TYR A 218 -11.75 -19.52 10.19
CA TYR A 218 -10.44 -19.83 9.61
C TYR A 218 -10.50 -21.09 8.74
N PHE A 219 -10.89 -20.92 7.47
CA PHE A 219 -10.78 -21.92 6.39
C PHE A 219 -10.60 -21.19 5.06
N SER A 220 -10.42 -21.93 3.97
CA SER A 220 -10.22 -21.37 2.63
C SER A 220 -11.41 -20.55 2.11
N CYS A 221 -11.20 -19.25 1.92
CA CYS A 221 -12.07 -18.32 1.20
C CYS A 221 -12.42 -18.86 -0.18
N ARG A 222 -13.70 -18.81 -0.58
CA ARG A 222 -14.14 -19.37 -1.87
C ARG A 222 -13.60 -18.64 -3.10
N THR A 223 -13.19 -17.38 -2.96
CA THR A 223 -12.70 -16.58 -4.09
C THR A 223 -11.19 -16.67 -4.25
N CYS A 224 -10.42 -16.46 -3.18
CA CYS A 224 -8.96 -16.37 -3.25
C CYS A 224 -8.21 -17.48 -2.51
N GLY A 225 -8.90 -18.37 -1.80
CA GLY A 225 -8.28 -19.44 -1.03
C GLY A 225 -7.59 -19.01 0.28
N ALA A 226 -7.68 -17.73 0.68
CA ALA A 226 -7.15 -17.24 1.96
C ALA A 226 -7.69 -18.04 3.17
N ASP A 227 -6.92 -18.15 4.25
CA ASP A 227 -7.24 -18.99 5.41
C ASP A 227 -8.33 -18.42 6.33
N ASP A 228 -8.98 -17.35 5.94
CA ASP A 228 -10.06 -16.70 6.66
C ASP A 228 -11.24 -16.35 5.73
N TYR A 229 -12.46 -16.41 6.24
CA TYR A 229 -13.63 -15.95 5.52
C TYR A 229 -14.79 -15.60 6.47
N TYR A 230 -15.71 -14.74 6.00
CA TYR A 230 -16.93 -14.43 6.74
C TYR A 230 -18.08 -15.35 6.34
N THR A 231 -18.79 -15.90 7.32
CA THR A 231 -19.89 -16.85 7.06
C THR A 231 -21.06 -16.27 6.27
N CYS A 232 -21.21 -14.94 6.19
CA CYS A 232 -22.30 -14.31 5.42
C CYS A 232 -22.16 -14.52 3.92
N CYS A 233 -20.93 -14.51 3.40
CA CYS A 233 -20.69 -14.44 1.96
C CYS A 233 -19.62 -15.42 1.48
N LEU A 234 -18.94 -16.12 2.41
CA LEU A 234 -17.88 -17.08 2.12
C LEU A 234 -16.65 -16.44 1.46
N LYS A 235 -16.45 -15.13 1.68
CA LYS A 235 -15.32 -14.33 1.20
C LYS A 235 -14.51 -13.76 2.37
N CYS A 236 -13.21 -13.57 2.17
CA CYS A 236 -12.32 -12.87 3.10
C CYS A 236 -12.43 -11.34 2.98
N SER A 237 -11.82 -10.61 3.92
CA SER A 237 -11.75 -9.15 3.94
C SER A 237 -11.08 -8.56 2.68
N ARG A 238 -10.15 -9.28 2.06
CA ARG A 238 -9.48 -8.84 0.81
C ARG A 238 -10.35 -8.94 -0.42
N CYS A 239 -11.24 -9.93 -0.46
CA CYS A 239 -12.12 -10.14 -1.62
C CYS A 239 -13.38 -9.29 -1.56
N CYS A 240 -13.76 -8.82 -0.38
CA CYS A 240 -15.00 -8.07 -0.17
C CYS A 240 -14.90 -7.27 1.14
N ILE A 241 -14.97 -5.93 1.02
CA ILE A 241 -14.95 -5.01 2.17
C ILE A 241 -16.12 -5.30 3.12
N GLY A 242 -17.32 -5.54 2.56
CA GLY A 242 -18.51 -5.93 3.31
C GLY A 242 -19.57 -6.57 2.39
N CYS A 243 -20.25 -7.61 2.88
CA CYS A 243 -21.31 -8.30 2.12
C CYS A 243 -22.71 -7.67 2.31
N ALA A 244 -22.84 -6.77 3.28
CA ALA A 244 -24.03 -5.97 3.54
C ALA A 244 -23.62 -4.50 3.70
N ASN A 245 -24.58 -3.60 3.46
CA ASN A 245 -24.43 -2.18 3.73
C ASN A 245 -25.58 -1.67 4.63
N SER A 246 -25.26 -0.70 5.48
CA SER A 246 -26.22 0.04 6.29
C SER A 246 -25.67 1.42 6.60
N ALA A 247 -26.42 2.24 7.35
CA ALA A 247 -25.80 3.33 8.10
C ALA A 247 -24.81 2.76 9.13
N HIS A 248 -23.74 3.51 9.43
CA HIS A 248 -22.86 3.23 10.56
C HIS A 248 -23.66 3.29 11.87
N ILE A 249 -23.30 2.43 12.82
CA ILE A 249 -23.92 2.34 14.14
C ILE A 249 -22.82 2.54 15.17
N ALA A 250 -22.94 3.58 16.00
CA ALA A 250 -22.01 3.85 17.10
C ALA A 250 -22.17 2.86 18.27
#